data_AF-B0KDD6-F1
#
_entry.id   AF-B0KDD6-F1
#
_cell.length_a   1.000
_cell.length_b   1.000
_cell.length_c   1.000
_cell.angle_alpha   90.00
_cell.angle_beta   90.00
_cell.angle_gamma   90.00
#
_symmetry.space_group_name_H-M   'P 1'
#
loop_
_entity.id
_entity.type
_entity.pdbx_description
1 polymer ?
#
loop_
_entity_poly.entity_id
_entity_poly.type
_entity_poly.pdbx_seq_one_letter_code
_entity_poly.pdbx_strand_id
1 'polypeptide(L)' 'MECLKIQKGVGLGLAIVQAGMYFLYNRGIRNVVIDWTEFVDFYSRLGCKIWKKYTVYKKN' A
#
# COMPACT_ATOMS: atom_id res chain seq x y z
N MET A 1 -12.53 10.31 -18.15
CA MET A 1 -12.43 9.47 -16.93
C MET A 1 -11.78 10.30 -15.85
N GLU A 2 -12.57 11.03 -15.06
CA GLU A 2 -12.08 11.77 -13.91
C GLU A 2 -12.03 10.80 -12.72
N CYS A 3 -10.84 10.28 -12.45
CA CYS A 3 -10.63 9.27 -11.41
C CYS A 3 -10.90 9.88 -10.02
N LEU A 4 -11.81 9.25 -9.27
CA LEU A 4 -12.17 9.46 -7.86
C LEU A 4 -11.31 10.52 -7.11
N LYS A 5 -11.73 11.79 -7.18
CA LYS A 5 -11.33 12.85 -6.22
C LYS A 5 -12.12 12.77 -4.90
N ILE A 6 -12.89 11.69 -4.69
CA ILE A 6 -13.88 11.61 -3.63
C ILE A 6 -13.23 11.00 -2.38
N GLN A 7 -12.94 11.90 -1.42
CA GLN A 7 -12.61 11.65 -0.01
C GLN A 7 -11.19 11.13 0.31
N LYS A 8 -10.19 12.00 0.19
CA LYS A 8 -8.97 11.88 0.99
C LYS A 8 -9.31 12.18 2.47
N GLY A 9 -8.76 11.42 3.41
CA GLY A 9 -8.88 11.71 4.86
C GLY A 9 -9.98 10.95 5.64
N VAL A 10 -10.86 10.20 4.98
CA VAL A 10 -11.95 9.42 5.62
C VAL A 10 -11.57 7.95 5.91
N GLY A 11 -10.33 7.55 5.64
CA GLY A 11 -9.86 6.18 5.90
C GLY A 11 -10.23 5.12 4.86
N LEU A 12 -10.97 5.47 3.80
CA LEU A 12 -11.35 4.52 2.73
C LEU A 12 -10.14 3.84 2.07
N GLY A 13 -9.05 4.58 1.87
CA GLY A 13 -7.81 4.02 1.35
C GLY A 13 -7.25 2.92 2.25
N LEU A 14 -7.30 3.10 3.57
CA LEU A 14 -6.80 2.09 4.51
C LEU A 14 -7.70 0.85 4.50
N ALA A 15 -9.02 1.08 4.47
CA ALA A 15 -10.02 0.02 4.46
C ALA A 15 -9.91 -0.88 3.21
N ILE A 16 -9.71 -0.30 2.02
CA ILE A 16 -9.60 -1.11 0.80
C ILE A 16 -8.33 -1.98 0.78
N VAL A 17 -7.21 -1.46 1.31
CA VAL A 17 -5.97 -2.24 1.42
C VAL A 17 -6.14 -3.36 2.45
N GLN A 18 -6.74 -3.07 3.60
CA GLN A 18 -7.04 -4.07 4.62
C GLN A 18 -7.95 -5.19 4.09
N ALA A 19 -8.99 -4.85 3.31
CA ALA A 19 -9.86 -5.82 2.66
C ALA A 19 -9.08 -6.69 1.65
N GLY A 20 -8.22 -6.08 0.84
CA GLY A 20 -7.34 -6.81 -0.09
C GLY A 20 -6.45 -7.82 0.64
N MET A 21 -5.80 -7.40 1.73
CA MET A 21 -4.97 -8.28 2.56
C MET A 21 -5.78 -9.44 3.16
N TYR A 22 -6.97 -9.17 3.69
CA TYR A 22 -7.87 -10.21 4.21
C TYR A 22 -8.14 -11.31 3.18
N PHE A 23 -8.47 -10.92 1.95
CA PHE A 23 -8.75 -11.87 0.88
C PHE A 23 -7.52 -12.64 0.40
N LEU A 24 -6.32 -12.05 0.44
CA LEU A 24 -5.07 -12.76 0.15
C LEU A 24 -4.76 -13.78 1.26
N TYR A 25 -4.95 -13.39 2.52
CA TYR A 25 -4.71 -14.26 3.68
C TYR A 25 -5.68 -15.43 3.71
N ASN A 26 -6.95 -15.22 3.34
CA ASN A 26 -7.94 -16.29 3.20
C ASN A 26 -7.57 -17.30 2.09
N ARG A 27 -6.73 -16.90 1.12
CA ARG A 27 -6.17 -17.79 0.10
C ARG A 27 -4.85 -18.47 0.53
N GLY A 28 -4.45 -18.31 1.79
CA GLY A 28 -3.23 -18.90 2.33
C GLY A 28 -1.94 -18.11 2.02
N ILE A 29 -2.03 -16.96 1.37
CA ILE A 29 -0.87 -16.10 1.14
C ILE A 29 -0.49 -15.45 2.47
N ARG A 30 0.75 -15.63 2.93
CA ARG A 30 1.22 -15.07 4.21
C ARG A 30 2.18 -13.90 4.05
N ASN A 31 2.86 -13.83 2.91
CA ASN A 31 3.81 -12.78 2.60
C ASN A 31 3.26 -11.94 1.45
N VAL A 32 2.99 -10.67 1.72
CA VAL A 32 2.52 -9.70 0.72
C VAL A 32 3.51 -8.55 0.68
N VAL A 33 3.94 -8.19 -0.53
CA VAL A 33 4.83 -7.06 -0.78
C VAL A 33 4.03 -6.01 -1.54
N ILE A 34 4.11 -4.77 -1.06
CA ILE A 34 3.62 -3.60 -1.77
C ILE A 34 4.84 -2.97 -2.41
N ASP A 35 4.93 -3.05 -3.74
CA ASP A 35 6.06 -2.52 -4.48
C ASP A 35 5.92 -1.01 -4.72
N TRP A 36 7.09 -0.39 -4.90
CA TRP A 36 7.24 1.01 -5.30
C TRP A 36 6.29 2.00 -4.62
N THR A 37 6.59 2.33 -3.37
CA THR A 37 5.80 3.32 -2.64
C THR A 37 6.66 4.24 -1.77
N GLU A 38 6.22 5.49 -1.65
CA GLU A 38 6.73 6.45 -0.67
C GLU A 38 5.82 6.54 0.57
N PHE A 39 4.63 5.93 0.54
CA PHE A 39 3.62 6.03 1.61
C PHE A 39 3.87 5.02 2.75
N VAL A 40 5.08 4.99 3.29
CA VAL A 40 5.49 4.02 4.33
C VAL A 40 4.60 4.10 5.56
N ASP A 41 4.33 5.32 6.06
CA ASP A 41 3.52 5.53 7.26
C ASP A 41 2.06 5.13 7.08
N PHE A 42 1.57 5.12 5.84
CA PHE A 42 0.21 4.68 5.55
C PHE A 42 0.09 3.17 5.71
N TYR A 43 1.03 2.41 5.12
CA TYR A 43 1.00 0.94 5.17
C TYR A 43 1.50 0.37 6.51
N SER A 44 2.33 1.10 7.25
CA SER A 44 2.77 0.69 8.59
C SER A 44 1.61 0.52 9.57
N ARG A 45 0.51 1.27 9.38
CA ARG A 45 -0.75 1.13 10.13
C ARG A 45 -1.40 -0.24 9.99
N LEU A 46 -1.08 -0.99 8.93
CA LEU A 46 -1.54 -2.37 8.69
C LEU A 46 -0.48 -3.42 9.04
N GLY A 47 0.62 -3.01 9.68
CA GLY A 47 1.71 -3.90 10.08
C GLY A 47 2.77 -4.17 8.99
N CYS A 48 2.70 -3.47 7.84
CA CYS A 48 3.73 -3.58 6.81
C CYS A 48 5.07 -3.02 7.31
N LYS A 49 6.16 -3.65 6.89
CA LYS A 49 7.54 -3.22 7.18
C LYS A 49 8.29 -2.96 5.88
N ILE A 50 9.27 -2.06 5.90
CA ILE A 50 10.13 -1.81 4.74
C ILE A 50 10.91 -3.07 4.42
N TRP A 51 10.75 -3.61 3.21
CA TRP A 51 11.53 -4.75 2.72
C TRP A 51 12.75 -4.31 1.90
N LYS A 52 12.56 -3.37 0.98
CA LYS A 52 13.62 -2.83 0.10
C LYS A 52 13.47 -1.32 -0.02
N LYS A 53 14.60 -0.63 -0.22
CA LYS A 53 14.66 0.80 -0.52
C LYS A 53 15.40 1.01 -1.83
N TYR A 54 14.91 1.95 -2.64
CA TYR A 54 15.50 2.31 -3.93
C TYR A 54 15.76 3.80 -3.94
N THR A 55 16.86 4.21 -4.57
CA THR A 55 17.18 5.61 -4.83
C THR A 55 17.00 5.87 -6.31
N VAL A 56 16.26 6.92 -6.66
CA VAL A 56 16.08 7.33 -8.05
C VAL A 56 17.41 7.87 -8.58
N TYR A 57 17.87 7.33 -9.70
CA TYR A 57 19.04 7.83 -10.42
C TYR A 57 18.57 8.64 -11.64
N LYS A 58 19.14 9.83 -11.83
CA LYS A 58 18.93 10.68 -13.00
C LYS A 58 20.28 10.99 -13.63
N LYS A 59 20.48 10.57 -14.88
CA LYS A 59 21.67 10.91 -15.66
C LYS A 59 21.52 12.34 -16.17
N ASN A 60 22.56 13.15 -15.99
CA ASN A 60 22.66 14.49 -16.56
C ASN A 60 22.99 14.42 -18.05
#